data_AF-A0A1Y3F8P3-F1
#
_entry.id   AF-A0A1Y3F8P3-F1
#
_cell.length_a   1.000
_cell.length_b   1.000
_cell.length_c   1.000
_cell.angle_alpha   90.00
_cell.angle_beta   90.00
_cell.angle_gamma   90.00
#
_symmetry.space_group_name_H-M   'P 1'
#
loop_
_entity.id
_entity.type
_entity.pdbx_description
1 polymer ?
#
loop_
_entity_poly.entity_id
_entity_poly.type
_entity_poly.pdbx_seq_one_letter_code
_entity_poly.pdbx_strand_id
1 'polypeptide(L)'
;MDDNIKKYFDVAECVYRNISFKNQTNKGRVDYLNKLLVEIKKEAAIHQLRLMYSNIDFENCLNRSMKERVIKIDLSLLPSLDSKHEYIMWLANFIQSISVTKSEVI
;
A
#
# COMPACT_ATOMS: atom_id res chain seq x y z
N MET A 1 18.95 11.99 1.79
CA MET A 1 17.95 10.93 1.52
C MET A 1 16.66 11.46 2.12
N ASP A 2 15.61 11.65 1.33
CA ASP A 2 14.37 12.30 1.75
C ASP A 2 13.78 11.56 2.97
N ASP A 3 13.59 12.22 4.11
CA ASP A 3 13.14 11.58 5.37
C ASP A 3 11.80 10.84 5.21
N ASN A 4 11.02 11.20 4.18
CA ASN A 4 9.77 10.53 3.83
C ASN A 4 10.00 9.16 3.18
N ILE A 5 11.05 9.00 2.38
CA ILE A 5 11.37 7.72 1.73
C ILE A 5 11.64 6.65 2.80
N LYS A 6 12.43 7.00 3.82
CA LYS A 6 12.71 6.08 4.93
C LYS A 6 11.43 5.64 5.64
N LYS A 7 10.51 6.58 5.91
CA LYS A 7 9.21 6.26 6.53
C LYS A 7 8.36 5.31 5.69
N TYR A 8 8.35 5.45 4.36
CA TYR A 8 7.61 4.54 3.49
C TYR A 8 8.15 3.11 3.57
N PHE A 9 9.48 2.95 3.59
CA PHE A 9 10.11 1.64 3.78
C PHE A 9 9.84 1.06 5.17
N ASP A 10 9.97 1.85 6.24
CA ASP A 10 9.71 1.40 7.61
C ASP A 10 8.28 0.86 7.76
N VAL A 11 7.28 1.59 7.23
CA VAL A 11 5.88 1.13 7.22
C VAL A 11 5.72 -0.12 6.35
N ALA A 12 6.33 -0.17 5.17
CA ALA A 12 6.25 -1.32 4.28
C ALA A 12 6.79 -2.61 4.93
N GLU A 13 7.93 -2.53 5.61
CA GLU A 13 8.53 -3.67 6.31
C GLU A 13 7.62 -4.17 7.46
N CYS A 14 7.08 -3.27 8.25
CA CYS A 14 6.15 -3.61 9.34
C CYS A 14 4.90 -4.30 8.81
N VAL A 15 4.27 -3.72 7.77
CA VAL A 15 3.08 -4.28 7.14
C VAL A 15 3.36 -5.65 6.52
N TYR A 16 4.47 -5.80 5.78
CA TYR A 16 4.85 -7.08 5.18
C TYR A 16 4.98 -8.18 6.23
N ARG A 17 5.71 -7.92 7.32
CA ARG A 17 5.88 -8.86 8.44
C ARG A 17 4.56 -9.24 9.09
N ASN A 18 3.67 -8.28 9.29
CA ASN A 18 2.37 -8.51 9.93
C ASN A 18 1.45 -9.34 9.02
N ILE A 19 1.49 -9.10 7.72
CA ILE A 19 0.66 -9.81 6.74
C ILE A 19 1.21 -11.20 6.45
N SER A 20 2.52 -11.36 6.25
CA SER A 20 3.13 -12.68 6.04
C SER A 20 2.85 -13.64 7.19
N PHE A 21 2.75 -13.11 8.42
CA PHE A 21 2.40 -13.89 9.60
C PHE A 21 0.90 -14.26 9.66
N LYS A 22 0.00 -13.40 9.16
CA LYS A 22 -1.46 -13.55 9.26
C LYS A 22 -2.14 -14.16 8.02
N ASN A 23 -1.44 -14.28 6.89
CA ASN A 23 -2.05 -14.54 5.58
C ASN A 23 -2.50 -15.97 5.28
N GLN A 24 -2.58 -16.85 6.28
CA GLN A 24 -2.95 -18.26 6.09
C GLN A 24 -4.40 -18.48 5.60
N THR A 25 -5.21 -17.42 5.46
CA THR A 25 -6.65 -17.49 5.17
C THR A 25 -7.13 -16.38 4.20
N ASN A 26 -6.70 -16.38 2.94
CA ASN A 26 -7.24 -15.43 1.95
C ASN A 26 -8.40 -16.01 1.15
N LYS A 27 -9.56 -15.34 1.23
CA LYS A 27 -10.82 -15.66 0.53
C LYS A 27 -10.94 -15.01 -0.86
N GLY A 28 -9.96 -14.20 -1.28
CA GLY A 28 -9.93 -13.55 -2.60
C GLY A 28 -8.94 -12.38 -2.67
N ARG A 29 -8.67 -11.88 -3.89
CA ARG A 29 -7.72 -10.78 -4.14
C ARG A 29 -8.17 -9.46 -3.51
N VAL A 30 -9.47 -9.14 -3.58
CA VAL A 30 -10.05 -7.92 -2.99
C VAL A 30 -9.95 -7.96 -1.47
N ASP A 31 -10.32 -9.07 -0.84
CA ASP A 31 -10.20 -9.26 0.61
C ASP A 31 -8.75 -9.11 1.08
N TYR A 32 -7.81 -9.63 0.30
CA TYR A 32 -6.39 -9.47 0.59
C TYR A 32 -5.96 -8.00 0.55
N LEU A 33 -6.34 -7.25 -0.48
CA LEU A 33 -6.03 -5.83 -0.61
C LEU A 33 -6.70 -4.99 0.49
N ASN A 34 -7.92 -5.35 0.90
CA ASN A 34 -8.61 -4.73 2.03
C ASN A 34 -7.83 -4.94 3.34
N LYS A 35 -7.41 -6.18 3.63
CA LYS A 35 -6.55 -6.48 4.80
C LYS A 35 -5.24 -5.72 4.74
N LEU A 36 -4.62 -5.65 3.55
CA LEU A 36 -3.39 -4.92 3.32
C LEU A 36 -3.56 -3.44 3.66
N LEU A 37 -4.62 -2.81 3.16
CA LEU A 37 -4.90 -1.39 3.45
C LEU A 37 -5.17 -1.13 4.94
N VAL A 38 -5.85 -2.05 5.63
CA VAL A 38 -6.08 -1.94 7.08
C VAL A 38 -4.75 -1.96 7.85
N GLU A 39 -3.84 -2.87 7.52
CA GLU A 39 -2.53 -2.93 8.18
C GLU A 39 -1.68 -1.71 7.82
N ILE A 40 -1.71 -1.23 6.57
CA ILE A 40 -1.04 0.02 6.17
C ILE A 40 -1.53 1.21 6.99
N LYS A 41 -2.84 1.38 7.17
CA LYS A 41 -3.39 2.48 7.98
C LYS A 41 -2.89 2.44 9.42
N LYS A 42 -2.86 1.24 10.00
CA LYS A 42 -2.41 1.04 11.37
C LYS A 42 -0.95 1.43 11.53
N GLU A 43 -0.07 0.89 10.68
CA GLU A 43 1.36 1.18 10.73
C GLU A 43 1.65 2.64 10.33
N ALA A 44 0.93 3.20 9.36
CA ALA A 44 1.03 4.61 9.01
C ALA A 44 0.71 5.52 10.20
N ALA A 45 -0.32 5.21 11.00
CA ALA A 45 -0.64 5.97 12.20
C ALA A 45 0.47 5.91 13.26
N ILE A 46 1.08 4.73 13.47
CA ILE A 46 2.21 4.53 14.39
C ILE A 46 3.43 5.34 13.93
N HIS A 47 3.72 5.32 12.63
CA HIS A 47 4.86 6.01 12.02
C HIS A 47 4.58 7.49 11.67
N GLN A 48 3.44 8.03 12.10
CA GLN A 48 3.00 9.41 11.84
C GLN A 48 3.01 9.78 10.34
N LEU A 49 2.65 8.82 9.49
CA LEU A 49 2.55 8.97 8.05
C LEU A 49 1.11 9.33 7.66
N ARG A 50 0.94 10.47 6.98
CA ARG A 50 -0.37 10.95 6.54
C ARG A 50 -0.74 10.35 5.18
N LEU A 51 -1.78 9.51 5.19
CA LEU A 51 -2.37 8.96 3.97
C LEU A 51 -3.33 9.97 3.33
N MET A 52 -3.23 10.15 2.01
CA MET A 52 -4.17 10.92 1.20
C MET A 52 -5.44 10.11 0.93
N TYR A 53 -5.27 8.82 0.62
CA TYR A 53 -6.38 7.91 0.35
C TYR A 53 -6.54 6.91 1.49
N SER A 54 -7.31 7.29 2.50
CA SER A 54 -7.65 6.43 3.64
C SER A 54 -8.85 5.54 3.37
N ASN A 55 -9.49 5.59 2.20
CA ASN A 55 -10.53 4.63 1.84
C ASN A 55 -10.40 4.32 0.35
N ILE A 56 -10.11 3.06 0.02
CA ILE A 56 -9.88 2.62 -1.35
C ILE A 56 -10.86 1.51 -1.65
N ASP A 57 -11.69 1.72 -2.67
CA ASP A 57 -12.57 0.69 -3.20
C ASP A 57 -11.80 -0.16 -4.22
N PHE A 58 -11.25 -1.27 -3.74
CA PHE A 58 -10.46 -2.16 -4.57
C PHE A 58 -11.29 -2.93 -5.60
N GLU A 59 -12.58 -3.14 -5.39
CA GLU A 59 -13.45 -3.77 -6.41
C GLU A 59 -13.56 -2.86 -7.63
N ASN A 60 -13.90 -1.59 -7.41
CA ASN A 60 -13.93 -0.61 -8.50
C ASN A 60 -12.53 -0.40 -9.10
N CYS A 61 -11.47 -0.46 -8.29
CA CYS A 61 -10.10 -0.33 -8.80
C CYS A 61 -9.71 -1.47 -9.75
N LEU A 62 -10.15 -2.69 -9.48
CA LEU A 62 -9.83 -3.86 -10.31
C LEU A 62 -10.73 -3.97 -11.55
N ASN A 63 -11.98 -3.51 -11.46
CA ASN A 63 -12.96 -3.65 -12.54
C ASN A 63 -12.92 -2.50 -13.57
N ARG A 64 -12.29 -1.35 -13.26
CA ARG A 64 -12.24 -0.17 -14.15
C ARG A 64 -10.84 0.09 -14.70
N SER A 65 -10.75 0.76 -15.85
CA SER A 65 -9.46 1.15 -16.42
C SER A 65 -8.80 2.27 -15.60
N MET A 66 -7.47 2.40 -15.64
CA MET A 66 -6.73 3.45 -14.90
C MET A 66 -7.16 4.88 -15.27
N LYS A 67 -7.71 5.08 -16.47
CA LYS A 67 -8.20 6.38 -16.95
C LYS A 67 -9.47 6.84 -16.25
N GLU A 68 -10.25 5.91 -15.72
CA GLU A 68 -11.56 6.15 -15.12
C GLU A 68 -11.52 6.14 -13.58
N ARG A 69 -10.32 5.93 -13.00
CA ARG A 69 -10.12 5.80 -11.56
C ARG A 69 -9.61 7.11 -10.97
N VAL A 70 -10.23 7.53 -9.86
CA VAL A 70 -9.73 8.64 -9.01
C VAL A 70 -8.36 8.30 -8.43
N ILE A 71 -8.14 7.01 -8.14
CA ILE A 71 -6.92 6.47 -7.56
C ILE A 71 -6.15 5.72 -8.65
N LYS A 72 -5.04 6.31 -9.10
CA LYS A 72 -4.19 5.75 -10.16
C LYS A 72 -3.11 4.85 -9.56
N ILE A 73 -3.53 3.74 -8.97
CA ILE A 73 -2.59 2.75 -8.44
C ILE A 73 -2.52 1.55 -9.39
N ASP A 74 -1.28 1.16 -9.70
CA ASP A 74 -1.02 -0.09 -10.40
C ASP A 74 -1.02 -1.28 -9.43
N LEU A 75 -2.06 -2.10 -9.53
CA LEU A 75 -2.23 -3.35 -8.78
C LEU A 75 -1.90 -4.58 -9.62
N SER A 76 -1.53 -4.41 -10.89
CA SER A 76 -1.28 -5.51 -11.83
C SER A 76 0.01 -6.27 -11.50
N LEU A 77 0.99 -5.57 -10.91
CA LEU A 77 2.31 -6.09 -10.56
C LEU A 77 2.43 -6.51 -9.09
N LEU A 78 1.35 -6.99 -8.46
CA LEU A 78 1.41 -7.47 -7.08
C LEU A 78 2.38 -8.67 -6.98
N PRO A 79 3.51 -8.54 -6.28
CA PRO A 79 4.52 -9.59 -6.22
C PRO A 79 4.11 -10.72 -5.27
N SER A 80 4.73 -11.89 -5.41
CA SER A 80 4.57 -12.98 -4.44
C SER A 80 5.12 -12.55 -3.08
N LEU A 81 4.49 -13.03 -2.01
CA LEU A 81 5.02 -12.88 -0.65
C LEU A 81 6.35 -13.62 -0.46
N ASP A 82 6.67 -14.60 -1.30
CA ASP A 82 7.96 -15.28 -1.25
C ASP A 82 9.11 -14.35 -1.65
N SER A 83 8.84 -13.39 -2.54
CA SER A 83 9.79 -12.38 -3.01
C SER A 83 9.81 -11.17 -2.07
N LYS A 84 10.29 -11.36 -0.84
CA LYS A 84 10.30 -10.32 0.22
C LYS A 84 10.77 -8.94 -0.27
N HIS A 85 11.90 -8.86 -0.97
CA HIS A 85 12.47 -7.58 -1.40
C HIS A 85 11.59 -6.88 -2.44
N GLU A 86 11.13 -7.60 -3.46
CA GLU A 86 10.22 -7.07 -4.47
C GLU A 86 8.90 -6.62 -3.84
N TYR A 87 8.39 -7.39 -2.88
CA TYR A 87 7.18 -7.05 -2.14
C TYR A 87 7.34 -5.77 -1.32
N ILE A 88 8.42 -5.63 -0.56
CA ILE A 88 8.67 -4.42 0.23
C ILE A 88 8.84 -3.20 -0.68
N MET A 89 9.55 -3.33 -1.80
CA MET A 89 9.71 -2.24 -2.77
C MET A 89 8.36 -1.84 -3.39
N TRP A 90 7.57 -2.81 -3.85
CA TRP A 90 6.24 -2.54 -4.39
C TRP A 90 5.35 -1.87 -3.35
N LEU A 91 5.40 -2.35 -2.10
CA LEU A 91 4.60 -1.82 -1.01
C LEU A 91 5.02 -0.41 -0.61
N ALA A 92 6.31 -0.11 -0.57
CA ALA A 92 6.80 1.24 -0.30
C ALA A 92 6.33 2.24 -1.38
N ASN A 93 6.41 1.84 -2.66
CA ASN A 93 5.88 2.64 -3.77
C ASN A 93 4.34 2.80 -3.69
N PHE A 94 3.63 1.74 -3.31
CA PHE A 94 2.19 1.77 -3.09
C PHE A 94 1.83 2.76 -1.98
N ILE A 95 2.48 2.66 -0.81
CA ILE A 95 2.28 3.55 0.33
C ILE A 95 2.58 5.00 -0.06
N GLN A 96 3.68 5.25 -0.77
CA GLN A 96 4.02 6.57 -1.28
C GLN A 96 2.91 7.11 -2.18
N SER A 97 2.38 6.30 -3.11
CA SER A 97 1.33 6.69 -4.06
C SER A 97 0.01 7.04 -3.37
N ILE A 98 -0.26 6.48 -2.19
CA ILE A 98 -1.46 6.78 -1.41
C ILE A 98 -1.25 7.76 -0.26
N SER A 99 -0.02 8.23 -0.08
CA SER A 99 0.37 9.21 0.93
C SER A 99 0.34 10.62 0.37
N VAL A 100 0.20 11.60 1.26
CA VAL A 100 0.36 13.01 0.87
C VAL A 100 1.81 13.22 0.47
N THR A 101 2.07 13.37 -0.83
CA THR A 101 3.37 13.82 -1.33
C THR A 101 3.44 15.32 -1.08
N LYS A 102 4.39 15.77 -0.24
CA LYS A 102 4.78 17.19 -0.21
C LYS A 102 5.52 17.50 -1.51
N SER A 103 4.79 17.66 -2.60
CA SER A 103 5.31 18.21 -3.84
C SER A 103 4.23 19.07 -4.45
N GLU A 104 3.83 20.10 -3.72
CA GLU A 104 3.17 21.28 -4.24
C GLU A 104 3.33 22.40 -3.21
N VAL A 105 4.49 23.07 -3.28
CA VAL A 105 4.57 24.50 -3.00
C VAL A 105 4.85 25.12 -4.36
N ILE A 106 3.79 25.62 -4.99
CA ILE A 106 3.88 26.64 -6.03
C ILE A 106 3.52 27.96 -5.36
#